data_AF-A6IRG2-F1
#
_entry.id   AF-A6IRG2-F1
#
_cell.length_a   1.000
_cell.length_b   1.000
_cell.length_c   1.000
_cell.angle_alpha   90.00
_cell.angle_beta   90.00
_cell.angle_gamma   90.00
#
_symmetry.space_group_name_H-M   'P 1'
#
loop_
_entity.id
_entity.type
_entity.pdbx_description
1 polymer ?
#
loop_
_entity_poly.entity_id
_entity_poly.type
_entity_poly.pdbx_seq_one_letter_code
_entity_poly.pdbx_strand_id
1 'polypeptide(L)'
;MARAWGLLLAIGVILPTWLSSTKVSSLIERISDPKDLKKLLRTRNNVLVLYSESADAFKDDRKIACAAVDCVKDKNQDLCQQESVKAYPTFHYYHYGKLVEKYESDRTELGFTSFIRTLREGDLKRLEKRREDL
;
A
#
# COMPACT_ATOMS: atom_id res chain seq x y z
N MET A 1 59.00 13.96 30.23
CA MET A 1 58.89 12.49 30.23
C MET A 1 57.90 12.10 29.16
N ALA A 2 58.36 11.37 28.15
CA ALA A 2 57.54 10.83 27.07
C ALA A 2 56.74 9.62 27.56
N ARG A 3 55.49 9.47 27.12
CA ARG A 3 54.89 8.14 26.87
C ARG A 3 54.09 8.21 25.58
N ALA A 4 54.65 7.54 24.58
CA ALA A 4 54.08 7.29 23.28
C ALA A 4 53.14 6.06 23.32
N TRP A 5 52.14 6.12 22.44
CA TRP A 5 51.57 5.05 21.61
C TRP A 5 50.66 3.96 22.20
N GLY A 6 49.54 3.77 21.49
CA GLY A 6 48.55 2.70 21.62
C GLY A 6 47.21 3.16 21.03
N LEU A 7 47.14 3.47 19.72
CA LEU A 7 46.57 2.60 18.67
C LEU A 7 45.11 2.16 18.89
N LEU A 8 44.24 2.81 18.10
CA LEU A 8 43.12 2.29 17.30
C LEU A 8 41.91 1.59 17.95
N LEU A 9 40.78 1.82 17.26
CA LEU A 9 39.48 1.13 17.30
C LEU A 9 38.57 1.59 18.46
N ALA A 10 37.36 2.09 18.26
CA ALA A 10 36.44 1.91 17.15
C ALA A 10 35.59 3.18 16.98
N ILE A 11 35.46 3.61 15.74
CA ILE A 11 34.38 4.50 15.32
C ILE A 11 33.11 3.68 15.47
N GLY A 12 32.46 3.78 16.64
CA GLY A 12 31.11 3.29 16.86
C GLY A 12 30.12 4.20 16.14
N VAL A 13 30.13 4.20 14.81
CA VAL A 13 28.94 4.62 14.06
C VAL A 13 27.90 3.55 14.37
N ILE A 14 27.09 3.81 15.40
CA ILE A 14 25.77 3.20 15.51
C ILE A 14 24.98 3.77 14.35
N LEU A 15 25.24 3.24 13.15
CA LEU A 15 24.31 3.34 12.05
C LEU A 15 23.06 2.63 12.59
N PRO A 16 21.90 3.29 12.69
CA PRO A 16 20.68 2.58 13.00
C PRO A 16 20.58 1.44 11.98
N THR A 17 20.74 0.19 12.43
CA THR A 17 20.54 -1.02 11.61
C THR A 17 19.04 -1.23 11.40
N TRP A 18 18.36 -0.18 10.98
CA TRP A 18 16.99 -0.16 10.49
C TRP A 18 16.94 0.69 9.22
N LEU A 19 17.93 0.52 8.35
CA LEU A 19 17.67 0.62 6.92
C LEU A 19 17.17 -0.73 6.45
N SER A 20 15.98 -1.12 6.90
CA SER A 20 15.23 -2.19 6.24
C SER A 20 14.86 -1.64 4.87
N SER A 21 15.69 -2.00 3.90
CA SER A 21 15.42 -1.88 2.48
C SER A 21 14.01 -2.39 2.21
N THR A 22 13.11 -1.52 1.76
CA THR A 22 11.97 -1.95 0.97
C THR A 22 11.85 -1.01 -0.21
N LYS A 23 12.70 -1.29 -1.20
CA LYS A 23 12.36 -1.35 -2.63
C LYS A 23 10.97 -0.77 -2.89
N VAL A 24 10.91 0.46 -3.42
CA VAL A 24 9.68 1.06 -3.96
C VAL A 24 9.29 0.21 -5.18
N SER A 25 8.64 -0.92 -4.92
CA SER A 25 8.27 -1.86 -5.96
C SER A 25 6.90 -1.46 -6.44
N SER A 26 6.83 -1.13 -7.73
CA SER A 26 5.59 -1.12 -8.49
C SER A 26 5.05 -2.54 -8.68
N LEU A 27 5.23 -3.44 -7.69
CA LEU A 27 4.67 -4.79 -7.70
C LEU A 27 3.52 -4.79 -6.72
N ILE A 28 2.45 -5.47 -7.13
CA ILE A 28 1.31 -5.82 -6.28
C ILE A 28 1.81 -6.42 -4.97
N GLU A 29 1.47 -5.80 -3.85
CA GLU A 29 1.84 -6.29 -2.52
C GLU A 29 0.79 -7.30 -2.04
N ARG A 30 1.19 -8.56 -1.96
CA ARG A 30 0.32 -9.63 -1.43
C ARG A 30 0.32 -9.57 0.09
N ILE A 31 -0.82 -9.24 0.67
CA ILE A 31 -0.97 -9.06 2.10
C ILE A 31 -1.40 -10.39 2.72
N SER A 32 -0.51 -10.95 3.55
CA SER A 32 -0.80 -12.16 4.32
C SER A 32 -1.26 -11.86 5.74
N ASP A 33 -0.88 -10.71 6.30
CA ASP A 33 -1.25 -10.30 7.65
C ASP A 33 -1.89 -8.89 7.65
N PRO A 34 -2.92 -8.64 8.49
CA PRO A 34 -3.61 -7.35 8.53
C PRO A 34 -2.72 -6.18 8.97
N LYS A 35 -1.58 -6.47 9.60
CA LYS A 35 -0.59 -5.45 10.02
C LYS A 35 0.12 -4.85 8.82
N ASP A 36 0.35 -5.64 7.77
CA ASP A 36 1.05 -5.19 6.57
C ASP A 36 0.16 -4.23 5.78
N LEU A 37 -1.16 -4.48 5.75
CA LEU A 37 -2.12 -3.52 5.20
C LEU A 37 -2.01 -2.17 5.89
N LYS A 38 -2.02 -2.14 7.23
CA LYS A 38 -1.89 -0.89 7.99
C LYS A 38 -0.56 -0.19 7.72
N LYS A 39 0.53 -0.94 7.57
CA LYS A 39 1.84 -0.39 7.22
C LYS A 39 1.83 0.22 5.81
N LEU A 40 1.22 -0.46 4.85
CA LEU A 40 1.07 0.02 3.48
C LEU A 40 0.26 1.32 3.42
N LEU A 41 -0.90 1.33 4.09
CA LEU A 41 -1.79 2.50 4.18
C LEU A 41 -1.14 3.72 4.87
N ARG A 42 -0.16 3.49 5.76
CA ARG A 42 0.64 4.58 6.37
C ARG A 42 1.74 5.11 5.45
N THR A 43 2.26 4.27 4.57
CA THR A 43 3.43 4.59 3.75
C THR A 43 3.05 5.16 2.39
N ARG A 44 1.87 4.78 1.87
CA ARG A 44 1.40 5.15 0.54
C ARG A 44 0.15 6.01 0.65
N ASN A 45 0.14 7.10 -0.13
CA ASN A 45 -1.00 8.01 -0.15
C ASN A 45 -2.17 7.42 -0.92
N ASN A 46 -1.93 6.66 -1.99
CA ASN A 46 -2.97 6.10 -2.85
C ASN A 46 -2.77 4.59 -2.93
N VAL A 47 -3.72 3.85 -2.36
CA VAL A 47 -3.65 2.39 -2.32
C VAL A 47 -4.98 1.83 -2.80
N LEU A 48 -4.90 0.91 -3.75
CA LEU A 48 -6.04 0.10 -4.16
C LEU A 48 -5.88 -1.30 -3.61
N VAL A 49 -6.85 -1.74 -2.83
CA VAL A 49 -6.84 -3.06 -2.19
C VAL A 49 -7.91 -3.92 -2.83
N LEU A 50 -7.49 -5.05 -3.38
CA LEU A 50 -8.37 -6.13 -3.82
C LEU A 50 -8.60 -7.09 -2.66
N TYR A 51 -9.87 -7.38 -2.37
CA TYR A 51 -10.29 -8.46 -1.49
C TYR A 51 -10.85 -9.60 -2.35
N SER A 52 -10.24 -10.78 -2.23
CA SER A 52 -10.58 -11.95 -3.03
C SER A 52 -10.30 -13.25 -2.24
N GLU A 53 -10.72 -14.37 -2.79
CA GLU A 53 -10.37 -15.70 -2.27
C GLU A 53 -8.93 -16.09 -2.58
N SER A 54 -8.30 -15.41 -3.54
CA SER A 54 -6.91 -15.64 -3.91
C SER A 54 -6.25 -14.36 -4.45
N ALA A 55 -4.97 -14.17 -4.12
CA ALA A 55 -4.20 -12.98 -4.49
C ALA A 55 -3.68 -13.00 -5.94
N ASP A 56 -4.03 -14.01 -6.74
CA ASP A 56 -3.47 -14.22 -8.09
C ASP A 56 -4.30 -13.57 -9.20
N ALA A 57 -5.49 -13.05 -8.88
CA ALA A 57 -6.41 -12.47 -9.85
C ALA A 57 -6.02 -11.06 -10.34
N PHE A 58 -4.94 -10.46 -9.83
CA PHE A 58 -4.67 -9.04 -10.02
C PHE A 58 -3.48 -8.77 -10.95
N LYS A 59 -3.65 -7.83 -11.90
CA LYS A 59 -2.63 -7.38 -12.85
C LYS A 59 -2.08 -6.01 -12.45
N ASP A 60 -0.79 -5.81 -12.70
CA ASP A 60 0.00 -4.71 -12.16
C ASP A 60 -0.27 -3.37 -12.86
N ASP A 61 -0.33 -2.27 -12.11
CA ASP A 61 -0.38 -0.91 -12.65
C ASP A 61 0.63 0.00 -11.92
N ARG A 62 1.56 0.58 -12.69
CA ARG A 62 2.77 1.22 -12.17
C ARG A 62 2.55 2.51 -11.37
N LYS A 63 1.35 3.10 -11.41
CA LYS A 63 1.08 4.42 -10.79
C LYS A 63 0.24 4.36 -9.50
N ILE A 64 -0.42 3.24 -9.21
CA ILE A 64 -1.20 3.07 -7.98
C ILE A 64 -0.59 1.91 -7.21
N ALA A 65 -0.36 2.09 -5.91
CA ALA A 65 0.08 0.96 -5.09
C ALA A 65 -1.09 -0.01 -4.98
N CYS A 66 -0.94 -1.18 -5.57
CA CYS A 66 -1.96 -2.21 -5.54
C CYS A 66 -1.60 -3.25 -4.49
N ALA A 67 -2.59 -3.68 -3.72
CA ALA A 67 -2.46 -4.77 -2.77
C ALA A 67 -3.58 -5.77 -2.95
N ALA A 68 -3.28 -7.03 -2.66
CA ALA A 68 -4.27 -8.10 -2.68
C ALA A 68 -4.33 -8.75 -1.30
N VAL A 69 -5.54 -8.84 -0.74
CA VAL A 69 -5.87 -9.47 0.54
C VAL A 69 -6.67 -10.72 0.26
N ASP A 70 -6.11 -11.86 0.67
CA ASP A 70 -6.78 -13.15 0.66
C ASP A 70 -7.65 -13.29 1.91
N CYS A 71 -8.97 -13.22 1.73
CA CYS A 71 -9.94 -13.29 2.82
C CYS A 71 -10.26 -14.71 3.30
N VAL A 72 -9.78 -15.74 2.61
CA VAL A 72 -9.98 -17.14 3.04
C VAL A 72 -9.03 -17.47 4.19
N LYS A 73 -7.85 -16.84 4.23
CA LYS A 73 -6.91 -16.98 5.35
C LYS A 73 -7.55 -16.53 6.67
N ASP A 74 -7.50 -17.40 7.69
CA ASP A 74 -8.08 -17.15 9.02
C ASP A 74 -7.68 -15.80 9.61
N LYS A 75 -6.42 -15.38 9.43
CA LYS A 75 -5.90 -14.10 9.94
C LYS A 75 -6.54 -12.85 9.32
N ASN A 76 -7.14 -12.99 8.15
CA ASN A 76 -7.72 -11.89 7.38
C ASN A 76 -9.25 -11.86 7.44
N GLN A 77 -9.90 -12.90 7.98
CA GLN A 77 -11.36 -12.98 8.06
C GLN A 77 -11.97 -11.78 8.80
N ASP A 78 -11.44 -11.45 9.98
CA ASP A 78 -11.89 -10.29 10.76
C ASP A 78 -11.71 -8.97 9.99
N LEU A 79 -10.59 -8.82 9.27
CA LEU A 79 -10.31 -7.64 8.45
C LEU A 79 -11.34 -7.52 7.33
N CYS A 80 -11.57 -8.59 6.57
CA CYS A 80 -12.52 -8.58 5.47
C CYS A 80 -13.97 -8.32 5.94
N GLN A 81 -14.32 -8.81 7.14
CA GLN A 81 -15.61 -8.50 7.77
C GLN A 81 -15.70 -7.02 8.18
N GLN A 82 -14.67 -6.47 8.80
CA GLN A 82 -14.60 -5.04 9.19
C GLN A 82 -14.68 -4.11 7.99
N GLU A 83 -14.02 -4.47 6.89
CA GLU A 83 -14.06 -3.74 5.63
C GLU A 83 -15.39 -3.92 4.88
N SER A 84 -16.30 -4.74 5.42
CA SER A 84 -17.62 -5.04 4.87
C SER A 84 -17.56 -5.70 3.48
N VAL A 85 -16.61 -6.61 3.27
CA VAL A 85 -16.52 -7.40 2.04
C VAL A 85 -17.66 -8.42 2.02
N LYS A 86 -18.66 -8.18 1.16
CA LYS A 86 -19.86 -9.04 1.04
C LYS A 86 -19.73 -10.13 -0.02
N ALA A 87 -18.91 -9.91 -1.04
CA ALA A 87 -18.70 -10.83 -2.14
C ALA A 87 -17.33 -10.59 -2.79
N TYR A 88 -16.81 -11.59 -3.48
CA TYR A 88 -15.53 -11.48 -4.19
C TYR A 88 -15.74 -11.36 -5.71
N PRO A 89 -14.78 -10.74 -6.44
CA PRO A 89 -13.80 -9.78 -5.94
C PRO A 89 -14.47 -8.46 -5.51
N THR A 90 -13.89 -7.77 -4.53
CA THR A 90 -14.25 -6.39 -4.12
C THR A 90 -13.01 -5.52 -4.10
N PHE A 91 -13.09 -4.28 -4.59
CA PHE A 91 -11.96 -3.33 -4.52
C PHE A 91 -12.29 -2.15 -3.63
N HIS A 92 -11.34 -1.78 -2.76
CA HIS A 92 -11.41 -0.59 -1.93
C HIS A 92 -10.27 0.37 -2.27
N TYR A 93 -10.60 1.63 -2.49
CA TYR A 93 -9.63 2.69 -2.69
C TYR A 93 -9.41 3.48 -1.41
N TYR A 94 -8.15 3.56 -1.00
CA TYR A 94 -7.71 4.33 0.17
C TYR A 94 -6.86 5.52 -0.27
N HIS A 95 -7.15 6.67 0.33
CA HIS A 95 -6.41 7.91 0.18
C HIS A 95 -5.92 8.40 1.54
N TYR A 96 -4.62 8.58 1.70
CA TYR A 96 -3.95 8.89 2.97
C TYR A 96 -4.41 7.97 4.12
N GLY A 97 -4.49 6.67 3.82
CA GLY A 97 -4.91 5.63 4.78
C GLY A 97 -6.38 5.65 5.16
N LYS A 98 -7.20 6.51 4.55
CA LYS A 98 -8.66 6.54 4.74
C LYS A 98 -9.36 5.91 3.55
N LEU A 99 -10.36 5.08 3.80
CA LEU A 99 -11.23 4.55 2.76
C LEU A 99 -11.99 5.71 2.11
N VAL A 100 -11.80 5.90 0.81
CA VAL A 100 -12.49 6.94 0.03
C VAL A 100 -13.66 6.36 -0.73
N GLU A 101 -13.46 5.22 -1.37
CA GLU A 101 -14.45 4.66 -2.28
C GLU A 101 -14.38 3.14 -2.29
N LYS A 102 -15.56 2.51 -2.27
CA LYS A 102 -15.74 1.07 -2.51
C LYS A 102 -16.18 0.89 -3.95
N TYR A 103 -15.40 0.14 -4.71
CA TYR A 103 -15.75 -0.18 -6.08
C TYR A 103 -16.74 -1.32 -6.11
N GLU A 104 -18.01 -0.99 -6.34
CA GLU A 104 -19.12 -1.94 -6.45
C GLU A 104 -19.62 -2.08 -7.90
N SER A 105 -18.88 -1.55 -8.88
CA SER A 105 -19.27 -1.56 -10.29
C SER A 105 -18.92 -2.88 -10.99
N ASP A 106 -19.16 -2.95 -12.30
CA ASP A 106 -19.08 -4.18 -13.10
C ASP A 106 -17.68 -4.79 -13.04
N ARG A 107 -17.62 -6.10 -12.76
CA ARG A 107 -16.39 -6.91 -12.62
C ARG A 107 -15.67 -7.17 -13.95
N THR A 108 -15.76 -6.24 -14.89
CA THR A 108 -15.10 -6.33 -16.19
C THR A 108 -13.74 -5.64 -16.16
N GLU A 109 -12.78 -6.13 -16.95
CA GLU A 109 -11.45 -5.49 -17.08
C GLU A 109 -11.57 -4.03 -17.55
N LEU A 110 -12.56 -3.74 -18.42
CA LEU A 110 -12.88 -2.39 -18.88
C LEU A 110 -13.42 -1.50 -17.77
N GLY A 111 -14.38 -1.99 -16.98
CA GLY A 111 -14.92 -1.28 -15.83
C GLY A 111 -13.84 -0.94 -14.82
N PHE A 112 -12.97 -1.91 -14.54
CA PHE A 112 -11.84 -1.73 -13.64
C PHE A 112 -10.83 -0.70 -14.16
N THR A 113 -10.42 -0.81 -15.43
CA THR A 113 -9.47 0.14 -16.05
C THR A 113 -10.04 1.56 -16.08
N SER A 114 -11.34 1.70 -16.34
CA SER A 114 -12.06 2.97 -16.29
C SER A 114 -12.01 3.57 -14.88
N PHE A 115 -12.28 2.75 -13.85
CA PHE A 115 -12.20 3.18 -12.46
C PHE A 115 -10.81 3.68 -12.06
N ILE A 116 -9.75 2.92 -12.40
CA ILE A 116 -8.37 3.34 -12.18
C ILE A 116 -8.08 4.70 -12.83
N ARG A 117 -8.59 4.91 -14.04
CA ARG A 117 -8.45 6.20 -14.73
C ARG A 117 -9.18 7.32 -13.99
N THR A 118 -10.41 7.10 -13.55
CA THR A 118 -11.17 8.07 -12.76
C THR A 118 -10.48 8.43 -11.45
N LEU A 119 -9.87 7.46 -10.76
CA LEU A 119 -9.09 7.72 -9.54
C LEU A 119 -7.93 8.69 -9.80
N ARG A 120 -7.20 8.50 -10.91
CA ARG A 120 -6.09 9.38 -11.30
C ARG A 120 -6.56 10.80 -11.61
N GLU A 121 -7.66 10.91 -12.35
CA GLU A 121 -8.26 12.21 -12.68
C GLU A 121 -8.73 12.93 -11.40
N GLY A 122 -9.32 12.19 -10.46
CA GLY A 122 -9.70 12.71 -9.15
C GLY A 122 -8.53 13.21 -8.32
N ASP A 123 -7.42 12.47 -8.30
CA ASP A 123 -6.20 12.90 -7.59
C ASP A 123 -5.57 14.15 -8.21
N LEU A 124 -5.52 14.24 -9.55
CA LEU A 124 -5.00 15.43 -10.24
C LEU A 124 -5.82 16.68 -9.89
N LYS A 125 -7.15 16.57 -9.92
CA LYS A 125 -8.06 17.66 -9.52
C LYS A 125 -7.86 18.08 -8.06
N ARG A 126 -7.63 17.14 -7.14
CA ARG A 126 -7.35 17.44 -5.72
C ARG A 126 -6.03 18.18 -5.55
N LEU A 127 -5.01 17.85 -6.36
CA LEU A 127 -3.72 18.53 -6.35
C LEU A 127 -3.82 19.94 -6.91
N GLU A 128 -4.54 20.11 -8.02
CA GLU A 128 -4.78 21.43 -8.64
C GLU A 128 -5.51 22.36 -7.68
N LYS A 129 -6.61 21.88 -7.07
CA LYS A 129 -7.36 22.65 -6.06
C LYS A 129 -6.47 23.07 -4.89
N ARG A 130 -5.63 22.16 -4.36
CA ARG A 130 -4.72 22.51 -3.27
C ARG A 130 -3.71 23.58 -3.65
N ARG A 131 -3.25 23.61 -4.91
CA ARG A 131 -2.35 24.65 -5.41
C ARG A 131 -3.03 26.01 -5.54
N GLU A 132 -4.32 26.04 -5.88
CA GLU A 132 -5.11 27.27 -5.96
C GLU A 132 -5.48 27.83 -4.57
N ASP A 133 -5.66 26.95 -3.58
CA ASP A 133 -5.97 27.30 -2.19
C ASP A 133 -4.74 27.77 -1.36
N LEU A 134 -3.53 27.76 -1.96
CA LEU A 134 -2.24 28.16 -1.34
C LEU A 134 -1.77 29.52 -1.86
#